data_AF-A0A5C1A812-F1
#
_entry.id   AF-A0A5C1A812-F1
#
_cell.length_a   1.000
_cell.length_b   1.000
_cell.length_c   1.000
_cell.angle_alpha   90.00
_cell.angle_beta   90.00
_cell.angle_gamma   90.00
#
_symmetry.space_group_name_H-M   'P 1'
#
loop_
_entity.id
_entity.type
_entity.pdbx_description
1 polymer ?
#
loop_
_entity_poly.entity_id
_entity_poly.type
_entity_poly.pdbx_seq_one_letter_code
_entity_poly.pdbx_strand_id
1 'polypeptide(L)'
;MRGILAITGFLAIVTAGLLGAAVARRSPPPSTGPSVEVAAAFPAPPVERPPPPADPFLEVEPPAPPAVPVPPTPPVPEPPRAPTPVSSLPRAGVLEATVAPAGRYKLGETVQQDLVVTRRSTFGILGTNVSQGAQYGLSSRITVTAVNADGSLVAEQTVVAVKLLDADPDVRADAAAALEKMKGVTFELLVGPTGEVTAVRGYTDPVRKTAGKLDELQSLRIGSILDADGWKELAGLTFFQPDGAIKPGRAWSKPAAHDWGALGSWQGKTNYLARGKASAKSPLEKIEYAHAIEYRPPAAGAGGDFPARIGSAEFKATAGGGILYDPARSRSTGAVETFYVRGRLQATVAGPAVAVEVEELQNFKLTLSDPAKGELVGKPPKK
;
A
#
# COMPACT_ATOMS: atom_id res chain seq x y z
N MET A 1 -51.21 -20.02 -20.47
CA MET A 1 -50.40 -18.94 -21.05
C MET A 1 -48.95 -19.25 -20.68
N ARG A 2 -48.14 -20.05 -21.39
CA ARG A 2 -47.65 -20.09 -22.79
C ARG A 2 -46.90 -18.82 -23.25
N GLY A 3 -45.59 -19.01 -23.47
CA GLY A 3 -44.56 -18.09 -23.99
C GLY A 3 -43.35 -18.13 -23.05
N ILE A 4 -42.31 -18.97 -23.17
CA ILE A 4 -41.44 -19.35 -24.30
C ILE A 4 -40.88 -18.14 -25.05
N LEU A 5 -39.64 -17.77 -24.72
CA LEU A 5 -38.64 -17.35 -25.71
C LEU A 5 -37.25 -17.79 -25.24
N ALA A 6 -36.58 -18.56 -26.10
CA ALA A 6 -35.23 -19.06 -25.98
C ALA A 6 -34.39 -18.47 -27.12
N ILE A 7 -33.17 -18.02 -26.83
CA ILE A 7 -32.02 -17.85 -27.76
C ILE A 7 -30.77 -17.98 -26.83
N THR A 8 -30.06 -19.11 -26.72
CA THR A 8 -29.17 -19.83 -27.65
C THR A 8 -27.91 -19.06 -28.07
N GLY A 9 -26.78 -19.39 -27.42
CA GLY A 9 -25.49 -19.66 -28.07
C GLY A 9 -24.51 -18.51 -28.30
N PHE A 10 -23.35 -18.55 -27.62
CA PHE A 10 -22.07 -18.85 -28.29
C PHE A 10 -20.98 -19.23 -27.28
N LEU A 11 -20.46 -20.45 -27.47
CA LEU A 11 -19.27 -21.05 -26.89
C LEU A 11 -18.31 -21.23 -28.07
N ALA A 12 -17.12 -20.61 -28.07
CA ALA A 12 -15.94 -21.11 -28.80
C ALA A 12 -14.71 -20.17 -28.74
N ILE A 13 -13.62 -20.73 -28.20
CA ILE A 13 -12.23 -20.72 -28.70
C ILE A 13 -11.34 -19.50 -28.39
N VAL A 14 -10.51 -19.70 -27.37
CA VAL A 14 -9.10 -19.28 -27.34
C VAL A 14 -8.29 -20.31 -28.12
N THR A 15 -7.53 -19.89 -29.15
CA THR A 15 -6.16 -20.38 -29.44
C THR A 15 -5.55 -19.70 -30.68
N ALA A 16 -4.24 -19.44 -30.58
CA ALA A 16 -3.26 -19.20 -31.63
C ALA A 16 -3.25 -17.84 -32.36
N GLY A 17 -2.14 -17.12 -32.20
CA GLY A 17 -1.83 -15.90 -32.95
C GLY A 17 -0.36 -15.47 -32.83
N LEU A 18 0.57 -16.43 -32.87
CA LEU A 18 2.01 -16.18 -33.02
C LEU A 18 2.46 -16.93 -34.27
N LEU A 19 2.36 -16.27 -35.44
CA LEU A 19 3.22 -16.38 -36.64
C LEU A 19 2.57 -15.65 -37.84
N GLY A 20 3.29 -14.68 -38.40
CA GLY A 20 3.37 -14.39 -39.84
C GLY A 20 2.14 -13.87 -40.60
N ALA A 21 2.02 -12.55 -40.74
CA ALA A 21 1.44 -11.94 -41.94
C ALA A 21 2.21 -10.66 -42.31
N ALA A 22 2.89 -10.70 -43.46
CA ALA A 22 3.51 -9.55 -44.09
C ALA A 22 2.42 -8.55 -44.52
N VAL A 23 2.32 -7.43 -43.81
CA VAL A 23 1.50 -6.30 -44.23
C VAL A 23 2.32 -5.46 -45.21
N ALA A 24 1.90 -5.44 -46.47
CA ALA A 24 2.36 -4.46 -47.44
C ALA A 24 1.99 -3.06 -46.94
N ARG A 25 2.98 -2.32 -46.42
CA ARG A 25 2.84 -0.91 -46.07
C ARG A 25 2.69 -0.11 -47.37
N ARG A 26 1.50 0.44 -47.62
CA ARG A 26 1.35 1.59 -48.52
C ARG A 26 1.92 2.81 -47.81
N SER A 27 3.04 3.31 -48.30
CA SER A 27 3.63 4.58 -47.86
C SER A 27 2.64 5.73 -48.12
N PRO A 28 2.40 6.64 -47.17
CA PRO A 28 1.73 7.90 -47.47
C PRO A 28 2.65 8.78 -48.35
N PRO A 29 2.08 9.64 -49.21
CA PRO A 29 2.85 10.57 -50.01
C PRO A 29 3.62 11.57 -49.13
N PRO A 30 4.81 12.03 -49.55
CA PRO A 30 5.62 12.96 -48.78
C PRO A 30 4.93 14.33 -48.69
N SER A 31 4.77 14.79 -47.45
CA SER A 31 4.36 16.17 -47.15
C SER A 31 5.51 17.13 -47.44
N THR A 32 5.33 18.02 -48.41
CA THR A 32 6.22 19.16 -48.68
C THR A 32 6.01 20.26 -47.64
N GLY A 33 6.72 20.16 -46.52
CA GLY A 33 6.92 21.24 -45.56
C GLY A 33 8.33 21.85 -45.69
N PRO A 34 8.53 23.15 -45.41
CA PRO A 34 9.83 23.80 -45.53
C PRO A 34 10.85 23.22 -44.54
N SER A 35 12.01 22.83 -45.05
CA SER A 35 13.16 22.37 -44.28
C SER A 35 13.67 23.46 -43.34
N VAL A 36 13.59 23.20 -42.04
CA VAL A 36 14.33 23.97 -41.03
C VAL A 36 15.71 23.33 -40.87
N GLU A 37 16.73 24.10 -41.18
CA GLU A 37 18.14 23.76 -41.04
C GLU A 37 18.48 23.64 -39.54
N VAL A 38 18.65 22.41 -39.06
CA VAL A 38 19.07 22.12 -37.68
C VAL A 38 20.59 22.19 -37.62
N ALA A 39 21.10 23.16 -36.87
CA ALA A 39 22.52 23.34 -36.59
C ALA A 39 23.17 22.06 -36.05
N ALA A 40 24.39 21.80 -36.51
CA ALA A 40 25.19 20.63 -36.21
C ALA A 40 25.35 20.39 -34.70
N ALA A 41 25.02 19.15 -34.28
CA ALA A 41 25.29 18.67 -32.94
C ALA A 41 26.80 18.49 -32.72
N PHE A 42 27.29 19.01 -31.60
CA PHE A 42 28.64 18.75 -31.12
C PHE A 42 28.84 17.25 -30.83
N PRO A 43 30.00 16.67 -31.16
CA PRO A 43 30.30 15.29 -30.77
C PRO A 43 30.42 15.20 -29.24
N ALA A 44 29.72 14.24 -28.65
CA ALA A 44 29.92 13.90 -27.25
C ALA A 44 31.36 13.40 -27.03
N PRO A 45 32.04 13.79 -25.94
CA PRO A 45 33.35 13.28 -25.62
C PRO A 45 33.29 11.76 -25.36
N PRO A 46 34.36 11.01 -25.69
CA PRO A 46 34.42 9.58 -25.46
C PRO A 46 34.32 9.29 -23.95
N VAL A 47 33.34 8.46 -23.59
CA VAL A 47 33.23 7.93 -22.23
C VAL A 47 34.30 6.85 -22.08
N GLU A 48 35.42 7.19 -21.44
CA GLU A 48 36.36 6.19 -20.94
C GLU A 48 35.65 5.30 -19.92
N ARG A 49 35.54 4.01 -20.24
CA ARG A 49 35.09 3.01 -19.27
C ARG A 49 36.23 2.83 -18.27
N PRO A 50 35.97 2.92 -16.95
CA PRO A 50 36.98 2.56 -15.97
C PRO A 50 37.39 1.09 -16.18
N PRO A 51 38.67 0.76 -16.00
CA PRO A 51 39.14 -0.62 -16.11
C PRO A 51 38.39 -1.50 -15.09
N PRO A 52 38.11 -2.77 -15.44
CA PRO A 52 37.51 -3.70 -14.51
C PRO A 52 38.41 -3.84 -13.26
N PRO A 53 37.83 -3.94 -12.05
CA PRO A 53 38.62 -4.20 -10.86
C PRO A 53 39.40 -5.50 -11.03
N ALA A 54 40.68 -5.49 -10.67
CA ALA A 54 41.51 -6.68 -10.64
C ALA A 54 40.91 -7.68 -9.62
N ASP A 55 40.71 -8.92 -10.04
CA ASP A 55 40.30 -10.04 -9.20
C ASP A 55 41.34 -10.29 -8.09
N PRO A 56 41.01 -10.12 -6.80
CA PRO A 56 41.94 -10.40 -5.71
C PRO A 56 41.71 -11.80 -5.11
N PHE A 57 41.11 -12.73 -5.84
CA PHE A 57 40.93 -14.10 -5.37
C PHE A 57 41.97 -15.02 -5.97
N LEU A 58 43.14 -15.06 -5.32
CA LEU A 58 43.97 -16.25 -5.33
C LEU A 58 43.15 -17.38 -4.68
N GLU A 59 42.93 -18.43 -5.45
CA GLU A 59 42.34 -19.68 -5.00
C GLU A 59 43.27 -20.32 -3.97
N VAL A 60 42.96 -20.10 -2.69
CA VAL A 60 43.59 -20.82 -1.58
C VAL A 60 42.82 -22.11 -1.39
N GLU A 61 43.50 -23.23 -1.64
CA GLU A 61 43.00 -24.57 -1.40
C GLU A 61 42.52 -24.70 0.07
N PRO A 62 41.27 -25.11 0.33
CA PRO A 62 40.75 -25.20 1.68
C PRO A 62 41.51 -26.26 2.48
N PRO A 63 41.94 -25.96 3.73
CA PRO A 63 42.61 -26.95 4.56
C PRO A 63 41.66 -28.11 4.88
N ALA A 64 42.22 -29.32 4.91
CA ALA A 64 41.50 -30.53 5.26
C ALA A 64 40.77 -30.38 6.61
N PRO A 65 39.52 -30.86 6.72
CA PRO A 65 38.74 -30.73 7.94
C PRO A 65 39.42 -31.50 9.09
N PRO A 66 39.53 -30.89 10.29
CA PRO A 66 40.05 -31.59 11.46
C PRO A 66 39.13 -32.76 11.83
N ALA A 67 39.73 -33.86 12.26
CA ALA A 67 39.01 -35.03 12.74
C ALA A 67 38.09 -34.63 13.91
N VAL A 68 36.79 -34.88 13.75
CA VAL A 68 35.76 -34.61 14.76
C VAL A 68 35.95 -35.60 15.92
N PRO A 69 36.15 -35.14 17.17
CA PRO A 69 36.16 -36.01 18.33
C PRO A 69 34.78 -36.66 18.50
N VAL A 70 34.75 -37.98 18.65
CA VAL A 70 33.54 -38.73 18.96
C VAL A 70 33.01 -38.24 20.32
N PRO A 71 31.77 -37.73 20.40
CA PRO A 71 31.20 -37.30 21.67
C PRO A 71 30.98 -38.51 22.60
N PRO A 72 31.25 -38.38 23.91
CA PRO A 72 30.97 -39.43 24.88
C PRO A 72 29.47 -39.72 24.94
N THR A 73 29.16 -41.02 25.07
CA THR A 73 27.81 -41.55 25.20
C THR A 73 27.02 -40.80 26.29
N PRO A 74 25.80 -40.30 25.99
CA PRO A 74 25.00 -39.59 26.96
C PRO A 74 24.61 -40.51 28.13
N PRO A 75 24.61 -40.00 29.38
CA PRO A 75 24.17 -40.76 30.54
C PRO A 75 22.69 -41.11 30.43
N VAL A 76 22.37 -42.31 30.94
CA VAL A 76 21.01 -42.85 31.04
C VAL A 76 20.09 -41.84 31.75
N PRO A 77 18.90 -41.51 31.19
CA PRO A 77 18.00 -40.54 31.79
C PRO A 77 17.51 -40.99 33.17
N GLU A 78 17.67 -40.12 34.18
CA GLU A 78 17.03 -40.28 35.49
C GLU A 78 15.49 -40.30 35.33
N PRO A 79 14.77 -41.12 36.12
CA PRO A 79 13.31 -41.11 36.14
C PRO A 79 12.76 -39.73 36.56
N PRO A 80 11.63 -39.31 35.99
CA PRO A 80 11.10 -37.95 36.16
C PRO A 80 10.78 -37.66 37.63
N ARG A 81 11.42 -36.62 38.18
CA ARG A 81 11.08 -36.08 39.50
C ARG A 81 9.70 -35.45 39.45
N ALA A 82 8.90 -35.69 40.49
CA ALA A 82 7.59 -35.11 40.66
C ALA A 82 7.64 -33.57 40.57
N PRO A 83 6.68 -32.92 39.89
CA PRO A 83 6.67 -31.47 39.71
C PRO A 83 6.52 -30.78 41.06
N THR A 84 7.44 -29.85 41.33
CA THR A 84 7.37 -28.93 42.47
C THR A 84 6.22 -27.96 42.23
N PRO A 85 5.34 -27.69 43.22
CA PRO A 85 4.24 -26.76 43.05
C PRO A 85 4.79 -25.36 42.72
N VAL A 86 4.49 -24.88 41.52
CA VAL A 86 4.90 -23.56 41.04
C VAL A 86 4.09 -22.50 41.79
N SER A 87 4.82 -21.63 42.47
CA SER A 87 4.33 -20.44 43.15
C SER A 87 3.41 -19.60 42.24
N SER A 88 2.33 -19.12 42.81
CA SER A 88 1.24 -18.37 42.19
C SER A 88 1.70 -17.29 41.20
N LEU A 89 1.11 -17.30 40.01
CA LEU A 89 1.24 -16.27 38.98
C LEU A 89 1.01 -14.85 39.57
N PRO A 90 1.80 -13.84 39.16
CA PRO A 90 1.54 -12.46 39.53
C PRO A 90 0.13 -12.07 39.09
N ARG A 91 -0.69 -11.66 40.07
CA ARG A 91 -2.05 -11.17 39.89
C ARG A 91 -2.03 -10.05 38.84
N ALA A 92 -2.72 -10.27 37.72
CA ALA A 92 -2.88 -9.26 36.67
C ALA A 92 -3.33 -7.95 37.31
N GLY A 93 -2.45 -6.94 37.25
CA GLY A 93 -2.76 -5.60 37.72
C GLY A 93 -3.98 -5.08 37.00
N VAL A 94 -4.94 -4.57 37.78
CA VAL A 94 -6.11 -3.86 37.25
C VAL A 94 -5.57 -2.73 36.37
N LEU A 95 -5.79 -2.81 35.05
CA LEU A 95 -5.52 -1.72 34.13
C LEU A 95 -6.40 -0.56 34.57
N GLU A 96 -5.79 0.47 35.18
CA GLU A 96 -6.50 1.71 35.49
C GLU A 96 -7.13 2.23 34.20
N ALA A 97 -8.45 2.40 34.22
CA ALA A 97 -9.20 2.94 33.10
C ALA A 97 -8.63 4.32 32.77
N THR A 98 -7.86 4.38 31.69
CA THR A 98 -7.25 5.62 31.23
C THR A 98 -8.39 6.54 30.79
N VAL A 99 -8.64 7.60 31.55
CA VAL A 99 -9.66 8.61 31.23
C VAL A 99 -9.42 9.06 29.79
N ALA A 100 -10.44 8.94 28.94
CA ALA A 100 -10.35 9.33 27.54
C ALA A 100 -9.84 10.77 27.44
N PRO A 101 -8.78 11.05 26.65
CA PRO A 101 -8.22 12.38 26.59
C PRO A 101 -9.26 13.35 26.04
N ALA A 102 -9.56 14.40 26.81
CA ALA A 102 -10.52 15.43 26.44
C ALA A 102 -10.06 16.17 25.16
N GLY A 103 -10.98 16.36 24.20
CA GLY A 103 -10.83 17.37 23.15
C GLY A 103 -10.34 16.94 21.75
N ARG A 104 -10.60 15.70 21.30
CA ARG A 104 -10.17 15.26 19.95
C ARG A 104 -11.00 15.82 18.81
N TYR A 105 -12.26 15.44 18.76
CA TYR A 105 -13.22 15.85 17.74
C TYR A 105 -14.57 16.06 18.40
N LYS A 106 -15.34 17.02 17.90
CA LYS A 106 -16.69 17.31 18.38
C LYS A 106 -17.73 16.73 17.42
N LEU A 107 -18.91 16.41 17.94
CA LEU A 107 -20.07 16.10 17.10
C LEU A 107 -20.33 17.24 16.11
N GLY A 108 -20.47 16.90 14.83
CA GLY A 108 -20.64 17.84 13.71
C GLY A 108 -19.34 18.50 13.23
N GLU A 109 -18.20 18.24 13.88
CA GLU A 109 -16.91 18.74 13.40
C GLU A 109 -16.59 18.13 12.03
N THR A 110 -16.12 18.98 11.13
CA THR A 110 -15.74 18.60 9.78
C THR A 110 -14.26 18.87 9.56
N VAL A 111 -13.57 17.95 8.89
CA VAL A 111 -12.17 18.09 8.48
C VAL A 111 -12.05 17.76 6.99
N GLN A 112 -11.18 18.49 6.29
CA GLN A 112 -10.77 18.18 4.93
C GLN A 112 -9.49 17.35 4.97
N GLN A 113 -9.50 16.21 4.27
CA GLN A 113 -8.36 15.33 4.08
C GLN A 113 -7.93 15.37 2.62
N ASP A 114 -6.74 15.91 2.35
CA ASP A 114 -6.10 15.87 1.04
C ASP A 114 -5.02 14.80 1.04
N LEU A 115 -5.11 13.88 0.08
CA LEU A 115 -4.18 12.78 -0.10
C LEU A 115 -3.54 12.89 -1.48
N VAL A 116 -2.22 12.83 -1.55
CA VAL A 116 -1.48 12.61 -2.79
C VAL A 116 -0.78 11.26 -2.69
N VAL A 117 -1.03 10.40 -3.68
CA VAL A 117 -0.40 9.09 -3.82
C VAL A 117 0.51 9.13 -5.04
N THR A 118 1.73 8.65 -4.88
CA THR A 118 2.67 8.40 -5.98
C THR A 118 3.06 6.94 -5.97
N ARG A 119 2.83 6.24 -7.07
CA ARG A 119 3.13 4.82 -7.22
C ARG A 119 4.08 4.60 -8.39
N ARG A 120 5.04 3.70 -8.20
CA ARG A 120 5.89 3.12 -9.24
C ARG A 120 5.90 1.61 -9.05
N SER A 121 5.52 0.87 -10.07
CA SER A 121 5.46 -0.59 -10.04
C SER A 121 6.26 -1.16 -11.20
N THR A 122 6.95 -2.27 -10.99
CA THR A 122 7.62 -3.06 -12.02
C THR A 122 7.15 -4.50 -11.91
N PHE A 123 6.75 -5.07 -13.04
CA PHE A 123 6.26 -6.44 -13.15
C PHE A 123 7.17 -7.23 -14.10
N GLY A 124 7.76 -8.32 -13.60
CA GLY A 124 8.54 -9.25 -14.40
C GLY A 124 7.70 -10.47 -14.78
N ILE A 125 7.44 -10.69 -16.06
CA ILE A 125 6.67 -11.83 -16.57
C ILE A 125 7.51 -12.52 -17.64
N LEU A 126 7.89 -13.78 -17.41
CA LEU A 126 8.69 -14.58 -18.36
C LEU A 126 9.94 -13.85 -18.88
N GLY A 127 10.64 -13.12 -17.99
CA GLY A 127 11.85 -12.36 -18.30
C GLY A 127 11.62 -10.99 -18.95
N THR A 128 10.37 -10.57 -19.17
CA THR A 128 10.03 -9.22 -19.65
C THR A 128 9.58 -8.34 -18.49
N ASN A 129 10.19 -7.17 -18.36
CA ASN A 129 9.81 -6.18 -17.34
C ASN A 129 8.87 -5.13 -17.92
N VAL A 130 7.77 -4.88 -17.24
CA VAL A 130 6.82 -3.80 -17.51
C VAL A 130 6.79 -2.89 -16.30
N SER A 131 7.28 -1.66 -16.45
CA SER A 131 7.23 -0.63 -15.41
C SER A 131 6.06 0.31 -15.67
N GLN A 132 5.41 0.74 -14.58
CA GLN A 132 4.34 1.71 -14.62
C GLN A 132 4.42 2.71 -13.47
N GLY A 133 4.05 3.95 -13.74
CA GLY A 133 3.97 5.06 -12.81
C GLY A 133 2.60 5.72 -12.83
N ALA A 134 2.11 6.11 -11.65
CA ALA A 134 0.94 6.95 -11.51
C ALA A 134 1.07 7.87 -10.30
N GLN A 135 0.55 9.08 -10.41
CA GLN A 135 0.39 10.02 -9.32
C GLN A 135 -1.02 10.58 -9.36
N TYR A 136 -1.73 10.54 -8.23
CA TYR A 136 -3.09 11.05 -8.15
C TYR A 136 -3.37 11.67 -6.79
N GLY A 137 -4.35 12.56 -6.78
CA GLY A 137 -4.84 13.25 -5.59
C GLY A 137 -6.30 12.85 -5.30
N LEU A 138 -6.62 12.69 -4.02
CA LEU A 138 -7.97 12.59 -3.50
C LEU A 138 -8.17 13.69 -2.47
N SER A 139 -9.38 14.19 -2.41
CA SER A 139 -9.80 15.14 -1.39
C SER A 139 -11.10 14.65 -0.80
N SER A 140 -11.11 14.44 0.52
CA SER A 140 -12.23 13.89 1.26
C SER A 140 -12.71 14.87 2.32
N ARG A 141 -14.02 14.96 2.50
CA ARG A 141 -14.65 15.61 3.65
C ARG A 141 -14.98 14.54 4.68
N ILE A 142 -14.56 14.75 5.91
CA ILE A 142 -14.83 13.86 7.04
C ILE A 142 -15.66 14.62 8.06
N THR A 143 -16.83 14.10 8.41
CA THR A 143 -17.76 14.72 9.39
C THR A 143 -17.98 13.76 10.55
N VAL A 144 -17.75 14.21 11.78
CA VAL A 144 -18.03 13.39 12.97
C VAL A 144 -19.53 13.39 13.25
N THR A 145 -20.17 12.22 13.14
CA THR A 145 -21.62 12.04 13.24
C THR A 145 -22.07 11.52 14.60
N ALA A 146 -21.17 10.91 15.38
CA ALA A 146 -21.42 10.53 16.77
C ALA A 146 -20.13 10.55 17.58
N VAL A 147 -20.23 10.87 18.88
CA VAL A 147 -19.15 10.71 19.86
C VAL A 147 -19.75 10.01 21.08
N ASN A 148 -19.19 8.87 21.44
CA ASN A 148 -19.67 8.03 22.53
C ASN A 148 -19.01 8.41 23.87
N ALA A 149 -19.60 7.97 24.98
CA ALA A 149 -19.11 8.27 26.32
C ALA A 149 -17.71 7.70 26.61
N ASP A 150 -17.31 6.61 25.94
CA ASP A 150 -15.98 6.00 26.05
C ASP A 150 -14.90 6.73 25.22
N GLY A 151 -15.29 7.74 24.44
CA GLY A 151 -14.41 8.48 23.55
C GLY A 151 -14.24 7.87 22.16
N SER A 152 -14.90 6.74 21.87
CA SER A 152 -15.06 6.26 20.49
C SER A 152 -15.97 7.22 19.70
N LEU A 153 -15.85 7.22 18.38
CA LEU A 153 -16.64 8.08 17.51
C LEU A 153 -17.01 7.38 16.21
N VAL A 154 -18.04 7.93 15.56
CA VAL A 154 -18.44 7.57 14.21
C VAL A 154 -18.21 8.79 13.32
N ALA A 155 -17.58 8.59 12.18
CA ALA A 155 -17.37 9.64 11.18
C ALA A 155 -17.84 9.19 9.81
N GLU A 156 -18.45 10.10 9.07
CA GLU A 156 -18.77 9.92 7.66
C GLU A 156 -17.67 10.54 6.82
N GLN A 157 -17.05 9.77 5.93
CA GLN A 157 -16.07 10.26 4.97
C GLN A 157 -16.66 10.22 3.56
N THR A 158 -16.63 11.35 2.86
CA THR A 158 -17.05 11.49 1.46
C THR A 158 -15.89 11.99 0.60
N VAL A 159 -15.57 11.29 -0.49
CA VAL A 159 -14.57 11.75 -1.47
C VAL A 159 -15.19 12.88 -2.30
N VAL A 160 -14.79 14.13 -2.05
CA VAL A 160 -15.37 15.30 -2.70
C VAL A 160 -14.72 15.62 -4.04
N ALA A 161 -13.45 15.25 -4.21
CA ALA A 161 -12.74 15.44 -5.46
C ALA A 161 -11.64 14.40 -5.65
N VAL A 162 -11.29 14.21 -6.92
CA VAL A 162 -10.19 13.38 -7.37
C VAL A 162 -9.44 14.11 -8.47
N LYS A 163 -8.17 13.77 -8.67
CA LYS A 163 -7.37 14.30 -9.76
C LYS A 163 -6.27 13.34 -10.14
N LEU A 164 -6.18 12.96 -11.41
CA LEU A 164 -4.98 12.34 -11.95
C LEU A 164 -3.92 13.43 -12.16
N LEU A 165 -2.79 13.31 -11.47
CA LEU A 165 -1.69 14.28 -11.55
C LEU A 165 -0.67 13.88 -12.61
N ASP A 166 -0.34 12.59 -12.65
CA ASP A 166 0.53 11.98 -13.65
C ASP A 166 0.20 10.50 -13.82
N ALA A 167 0.49 9.94 -14.98
CA ALA A 167 0.40 8.52 -15.27
C ALA A 167 1.06 8.23 -16.61
N ASP A 168 1.54 7.00 -16.80
CA ASP A 168 2.02 6.55 -18.10
C ASP A 168 0.92 6.63 -19.17
N PRO A 169 1.29 6.93 -20.44
CA PRO A 169 0.31 7.18 -21.48
C PRO A 169 -0.68 6.04 -21.73
N ASP A 170 -0.23 4.79 -21.58
CA ASP A 170 -1.01 3.57 -21.82
C ASP A 170 -2.10 3.33 -20.76
N VAL A 171 -1.91 3.81 -19.54
CA VAL A 171 -2.87 3.61 -18.43
C VAL A 171 -3.63 4.88 -18.02
N ARG A 172 -3.25 6.04 -18.56
CA ARG A 172 -3.77 7.34 -18.12
C ARG A 172 -5.29 7.46 -18.22
N ALA A 173 -5.88 7.03 -19.34
CA ALA A 173 -7.33 7.16 -19.56
C ALA A 173 -8.12 6.31 -18.57
N ASP A 174 -7.71 5.05 -18.39
CA ASP A 174 -8.35 4.11 -17.47
C ASP A 174 -8.16 4.51 -16.02
N ALA A 175 -6.97 4.99 -15.65
CA ALA A 175 -6.71 5.52 -14.31
C ALA A 175 -7.57 6.75 -14.00
N ALA A 176 -7.72 7.69 -14.94
CA ALA A 176 -8.60 8.85 -14.78
C ALA A 176 -10.06 8.41 -14.62
N ALA A 177 -10.54 7.51 -15.48
CA ALA A 177 -11.92 7.01 -15.42
C ALA A 177 -12.20 6.23 -14.13
N ALA A 178 -11.23 5.47 -13.61
CA ALA A 178 -11.33 4.78 -12.33
C ALA A 178 -11.39 5.78 -11.15
N LEU A 179 -10.54 6.81 -11.15
CA LEU A 179 -10.55 7.84 -10.12
C LEU A 179 -11.88 8.60 -10.08
N GLU A 180 -12.43 9.00 -11.23
CA GLU A 180 -13.70 9.73 -11.29
C GLU A 180 -14.86 8.96 -10.64
N LYS A 181 -14.85 7.62 -10.68
CA LYS A 181 -15.86 6.78 -9.99
C LYS A 181 -15.78 6.85 -8.47
N MET A 182 -14.65 7.30 -7.92
CA MET A 182 -14.50 7.50 -6.48
C MET A 182 -15.18 8.78 -6.01
N LYS A 183 -15.44 9.74 -6.90
CA LYS A 183 -16.07 11.01 -6.52
C LYS A 183 -17.49 10.78 -6.01
N GLY A 184 -17.80 11.32 -4.84
CA GLY A 184 -19.08 11.16 -4.17
C GLY A 184 -19.25 9.82 -3.43
N VAL A 185 -18.24 8.94 -3.44
CA VAL A 185 -18.27 7.74 -2.60
C VAL A 185 -18.23 8.18 -1.13
N THR A 186 -19.17 7.65 -0.36
CA THR A 186 -19.33 7.91 1.08
C THR A 186 -19.25 6.60 1.84
N PHE A 187 -18.54 6.60 2.96
CA PHE A 187 -18.47 5.48 3.89
C PHE A 187 -18.42 5.95 5.34
N GLU A 188 -18.85 5.07 6.23
CA GLU A 188 -18.83 5.27 7.68
C GLU A 188 -17.56 4.67 8.26
N LEU A 189 -16.90 5.42 9.14
CA LEU A 189 -15.71 5.04 9.88
C LEU A 189 -16.08 4.84 11.35
N LEU A 190 -15.77 3.66 11.87
CA LEU A 190 -15.82 3.39 13.31
C LEU A 190 -14.44 3.61 13.91
N VAL A 191 -14.33 4.57 14.82
CA VAL A 191 -13.07 4.96 15.43
C VAL A 191 -13.13 4.67 16.93
N GLY A 192 -12.23 3.84 17.42
CA GLY A 192 -12.11 3.49 18.82
C GLY A 192 -11.54 4.62 19.69
N PRO A 193 -11.57 4.44 21.02
CA PRO A 193 -11.16 5.45 21.98
C PRO A 193 -9.65 5.74 21.97
N THR A 194 -8.83 5.00 21.23
CA THR A 194 -7.40 5.32 21.03
C THR A 194 -7.08 5.80 19.60
N GLY A 195 -8.12 6.18 18.85
CA GLY A 195 -8.00 6.68 17.48
C GLY A 195 -7.81 5.58 16.43
N GLU A 196 -7.83 4.31 16.83
CA GLU A 196 -7.80 3.17 15.92
C GLU A 196 -9.11 3.08 15.14
N VAL A 197 -9.03 2.94 13.82
CA VAL A 197 -10.22 2.72 12.99
C VAL A 197 -10.50 1.22 13.00
N THR A 198 -11.61 0.81 13.59
CA THR A 198 -11.95 -0.61 13.78
C THR A 198 -12.72 -1.19 12.60
N ALA A 199 -13.46 -0.35 11.87
CA ALA A 199 -14.20 -0.75 10.68
C ALA A 199 -14.44 0.41 9.71
N VAL A 200 -14.60 0.05 8.42
CA VAL A 200 -15.13 0.90 7.36
C VAL A 200 -16.41 0.26 6.84
N ARG A 201 -17.53 0.99 6.88
CA ARG A 201 -18.86 0.50 6.51
C ARG A 201 -19.41 1.27 5.32
N GLY A 202 -20.26 0.64 4.52
CA GLY A 202 -20.83 1.24 3.31
C GLY A 202 -19.83 1.37 2.15
N TYR A 203 -18.55 1.09 2.37
CA TYR A 203 -17.58 0.97 1.31
C TYR A 203 -17.95 -0.18 0.39
N THR A 204 -18.28 0.15 -0.85
CA THR A 204 -18.46 -0.82 -1.92
C THR A 204 -17.47 -0.49 -2.98
N ASP A 205 -16.49 -1.36 -3.22
CA ASP A 205 -15.40 -1.10 -4.17
C ASP A 205 -15.95 -0.75 -5.56
N PRO A 206 -15.95 0.54 -5.93
CA PRO A 206 -16.56 0.98 -7.18
C PRO A 206 -15.66 0.61 -8.37
N VAL A 207 -14.36 0.39 -8.13
CA VAL A 207 -13.39 0.01 -9.14
C VAL A 207 -13.59 -1.46 -9.50
N ARG A 208 -13.67 -2.37 -8.52
CA ARG A 208 -13.95 -3.80 -8.74
C ARG A 208 -15.25 -4.05 -9.50
N LYS A 209 -16.32 -3.34 -9.18
CA LYS A 209 -17.60 -3.44 -9.92
C LYS A 209 -17.48 -3.12 -11.41
N THR A 210 -16.46 -2.36 -11.80
CA THR A 210 -16.22 -1.99 -13.19
C THR A 210 -15.02 -2.69 -13.82
N ALA A 211 -14.32 -3.52 -13.06
CA ALA A 211 -13.08 -4.20 -13.47
C ALA A 211 -13.29 -5.23 -14.58
N GLY A 212 -14.53 -5.64 -14.88
CA GLY A 212 -14.83 -6.51 -16.03
C GLY A 212 -14.43 -5.91 -17.40
N LYS A 213 -13.91 -4.67 -17.45
CA LYS A 213 -13.36 -4.02 -18.65
C LYS A 213 -11.89 -3.60 -18.53
N LEU A 214 -11.29 -3.66 -17.34
CA LEU A 214 -9.87 -3.35 -17.14
C LEU A 214 -9.06 -4.64 -17.38
N ASP A 215 -7.85 -4.49 -17.92
CA ASP A 215 -6.87 -5.58 -17.90
C ASP A 215 -6.74 -6.10 -16.46
N GLU A 216 -6.78 -7.42 -16.29
CA GLU A 216 -6.80 -8.11 -15.00
C GLU A 216 -5.62 -7.69 -14.12
N LEU A 217 -4.46 -7.44 -14.74
CA LEU A 217 -3.27 -6.93 -14.07
C LEU A 217 -3.40 -5.47 -13.64
N GLN A 218 -4.18 -4.65 -14.34
CA GLN A 218 -4.45 -3.27 -13.95
C GLN A 218 -5.44 -3.19 -12.78
N SER A 219 -6.38 -4.14 -12.68
CA SER A 219 -7.31 -4.21 -11.55
C SER A 219 -6.60 -4.50 -10.21
N LEU A 220 -5.52 -5.30 -10.21
CA LEU A 220 -4.64 -5.50 -9.05
C LEU A 220 -4.01 -4.21 -8.57
N ARG A 221 -3.64 -3.33 -9.51
CA ARG A 221 -2.83 -2.14 -9.22
C ARG A 221 -3.64 -1.07 -8.49
N ILE A 222 -4.86 -0.79 -8.94
CA ILE A 222 -5.69 0.29 -8.34
C ILE A 222 -6.38 -0.18 -7.06
N GLY A 223 -6.72 -1.47 -6.97
CA GLY A 223 -7.52 -2.02 -5.87
C GLY A 223 -6.80 -2.15 -4.52
N SER A 224 -5.48 -2.31 -4.48
CA SER A 224 -4.76 -2.63 -3.22
C SER A 224 -4.62 -1.47 -2.23
N ILE A 225 -4.68 -0.22 -2.70
CA ILE A 225 -4.61 0.97 -1.80
C ILE A 225 -6.01 1.44 -1.43
N LEU A 226 -6.96 1.25 -2.34
CA LEU A 226 -8.34 1.74 -2.18
C LEU A 226 -9.27 0.62 -1.72
N ASP A 227 -8.77 -0.48 -1.16
CA ASP A 227 -9.62 -1.45 -0.49
C ASP A 227 -10.02 -0.98 0.92
N ALA A 228 -10.84 -1.77 1.60
CA ALA A 228 -11.38 -1.41 2.91
C ALA A 228 -10.28 -1.20 3.96
N ASP A 229 -9.20 -1.99 3.91
CA ASP A 229 -8.09 -1.88 4.87
C ASP A 229 -7.19 -0.69 4.53
N GLY A 230 -6.94 -0.40 3.25
CA GLY A 230 -6.27 0.83 2.84
C GLY A 230 -7.03 2.09 3.28
N TRP A 231 -8.36 2.12 3.15
CA TRP A 231 -9.19 3.22 3.69
C TRP A 231 -9.12 3.32 5.21
N LYS A 232 -9.13 2.18 5.90
CA LYS A 232 -8.99 2.10 7.36
C LYS A 232 -7.65 2.64 7.83
N GLU A 233 -6.55 2.36 7.13
CA GLU A 233 -5.21 2.87 7.46
C GLU A 233 -5.10 4.37 7.23
N LEU A 234 -5.58 4.88 6.09
CA LEU A 234 -5.63 6.32 5.80
C LEU A 234 -6.45 7.09 6.85
N ALA A 235 -7.61 6.53 7.24
CA ALA A 235 -8.41 7.06 8.33
C ALA A 235 -7.68 6.95 9.67
N GLY A 236 -6.92 5.88 9.91
CA GLY A 236 -6.07 5.69 11.10
C GLY A 236 -5.02 6.78 11.25
N LEU A 237 -4.41 7.25 10.15
CA LEU A 237 -3.50 8.40 10.16
C LEU A 237 -4.22 9.72 10.51
N THR A 238 -5.50 9.83 10.14
CA THR A 238 -6.33 11.01 10.40
C THR A 238 -6.80 11.11 11.84
N PHE A 239 -7.27 9.99 12.37
CA PHE A 239 -7.72 9.86 13.74
C PHE A 239 -6.61 9.46 14.71
N PHE A 240 -5.36 9.44 14.25
CA PHE A 240 -4.21 9.00 15.03
C PHE A 240 -4.14 9.70 16.38
N GLN A 241 -3.83 8.91 17.41
CA GLN A 241 -3.59 9.38 18.76
C GLN A 241 -2.35 8.70 19.35
N PRO A 242 -1.45 9.46 19.97
CA PRO A 242 -0.35 8.90 20.72
C PRO A 242 -0.90 8.13 21.94
N ASP A 243 -0.16 7.11 22.37
CA ASP A 243 -0.48 6.39 23.60
C ASP A 243 -0.08 7.25 24.82
N GLY A 244 -0.81 8.32 25.10
CA GLY A 244 -0.51 9.29 26.16
C GLY A 244 0.39 10.47 25.72
N ALA A 245 0.98 11.19 26.68
CA ALA A 245 1.72 12.42 26.40
C ALA A 245 2.92 12.22 25.45
N ILE A 246 3.02 13.08 24.45
CA ILE A 246 4.15 13.12 23.51
C ILE A 246 5.34 13.76 24.22
N LYS A 247 6.40 12.99 24.46
CA LYS A 247 7.69 13.46 24.98
C LYS A 247 8.79 13.04 24.01
N PRO A 248 9.76 13.90 23.68
CA PRO A 248 10.86 13.53 22.80
C PRO A 248 11.56 12.24 23.26
N GLY A 249 11.83 11.31 22.35
CA GLY A 249 12.44 10.02 22.61
C GLY A 249 11.46 8.93 23.10
N ARG A 250 10.20 9.28 23.40
CA ARG A 250 9.19 8.28 23.79
C ARG A 250 8.88 7.38 22.59
N ALA A 251 8.98 6.07 22.81
CA ALA A 251 8.60 5.05 21.85
C ALA A 251 7.39 4.25 22.36
N TRP A 252 6.56 3.80 21.43
CA TRP A 252 5.44 2.88 21.68
C TRP A 252 5.12 2.10 20.41
N SER A 253 4.31 1.06 20.52
CA SER A 253 3.88 0.29 19.35
C SER A 253 2.37 0.08 19.37
N LYS A 254 1.77 0.00 18.19
CA LYS A 254 0.38 -0.47 18.01
C LYS A 254 0.36 -1.71 17.11
N PRO A 255 -0.56 -2.66 17.30
CA PRO A 255 -0.77 -3.73 16.34
C PRO A 255 -1.05 -3.17 14.94
N ALA A 256 -0.57 -3.87 13.91
CA ALA A 256 -0.82 -3.55 12.52
C ALA A 256 -1.25 -4.81 11.78
N ALA A 257 -2.30 -4.69 10.97
CA ALA A 257 -2.78 -5.75 10.11
C ALA A 257 -3.43 -5.14 8.87
N HIS A 258 -3.18 -5.75 7.72
CA HIS A 258 -3.73 -5.35 6.43
C HIS A 258 -4.03 -6.59 5.61
N ASP A 259 -5.26 -6.73 5.11
CA ASP A 259 -5.70 -7.82 4.25
C ASP A 259 -5.72 -7.39 2.78
N TRP A 260 -4.84 -7.96 1.96
CA TRP A 260 -4.83 -7.76 0.50
C TRP A 260 -5.73 -8.77 -0.24
N GLY A 261 -6.59 -9.48 0.47
CA GLY A 261 -7.52 -10.47 -0.09
C GLY A 261 -6.78 -11.61 -0.79
N ALA A 262 -6.95 -11.71 -2.11
CA ALA A 262 -6.35 -12.78 -2.91
C ALA A 262 -4.81 -12.75 -2.96
N LEU A 263 -4.18 -11.63 -2.56
CA LEU A 263 -2.74 -11.52 -2.43
C LEU A 263 -2.23 -11.85 -1.03
N GLY A 264 -3.08 -12.28 -0.08
CA GLY A 264 -2.67 -12.59 1.30
C GLY A 264 -2.85 -11.40 2.25
N SER A 265 -2.11 -11.39 3.35
CA SER A 265 -2.22 -10.36 4.38
C SER A 265 -0.87 -10.01 5.00
N TRP A 266 -0.83 -8.89 5.70
CA TRP A 266 0.29 -8.43 6.51
C TRP A 266 -0.14 -8.39 7.97
N GLN A 267 0.72 -8.82 8.88
CA GLN A 267 0.47 -8.75 10.32
C GLN A 267 1.73 -8.40 11.09
N GLY A 268 1.60 -7.62 12.16
CA GLY A 268 2.71 -7.26 13.02
C GLY A 268 2.41 -6.05 13.86
N LYS A 269 3.33 -5.08 13.88
CA LYS A 269 3.20 -3.84 14.67
C LYS A 269 3.76 -2.63 13.95
N THR A 270 3.17 -1.47 14.23
CA THR A 270 3.74 -0.17 13.90
C THR A 270 4.47 0.36 15.13
N ASN A 271 5.77 0.64 14.99
CA ASN A 271 6.58 1.23 16.05
C ASN A 271 6.65 2.74 15.83
N TYR A 272 6.30 3.50 16.86
CA TYR A 272 6.26 4.96 16.85
C TYR A 272 7.39 5.53 17.72
N LEU A 273 7.91 6.68 17.33
CA LEU A 273 8.93 7.44 18.06
C LEU A 273 8.61 8.93 18.01
N ALA A 274 8.32 9.52 19.16
CA ALA A 274 8.16 10.96 19.30
C ALA A 274 9.50 11.66 19.13
N ARG A 275 9.62 12.51 18.11
CA ARG A 275 10.85 13.30 17.82
C ARG A 275 10.86 14.67 18.49
N GLY A 276 9.74 15.08 19.09
CA GLY A 276 9.57 16.44 19.59
C GLY A 276 9.06 17.37 18.50
N LYS A 277 9.21 18.68 18.70
CA LYS A 277 8.70 19.70 17.76
C LYS A 277 9.23 19.48 16.34
N ALA A 278 8.35 19.63 15.35
CA ALA A 278 8.69 19.48 13.94
C ALA A 278 9.71 20.52 13.45
N SER A 279 9.75 21.70 14.08
CA SER A 279 10.81 22.70 13.93
C SER A 279 10.83 23.63 15.14
N ALA A 280 11.88 24.44 15.30
CA ALA A 280 12.01 25.38 16.42
C ALA A 280 10.84 26.40 16.52
N LYS A 281 10.18 26.70 15.39
CA LYS A 281 9.06 27.65 15.32
C LYS A 281 7.68 26.98 15.18
N SER A 282 7.64 25.66 15.00
CA SER A 282 6.38 24.95 14.80
C SER A 282 5.72 24.64 16.15
N PRO A 283 4.39 24.83 16.28
CA PRO A 283 3.64 24.30 17.41
C PRO A 283 3.39 22.79 17.29
N LEU A 284 3.69 22.19 16.13
CA LEU A 284 3.42 20.79 15.85
C LEU A 284 4.55 19.89 16.35
N GLU A 285 4.16 18.72 16.84
CA GLU A 285 5.05 17.62 17.20
C GLU A 285 5.24 16.70 15.98
N LYS A 286 6.46 16.17 15.81
CA LYS A 286 6.78 15.15 14.80
C LYS A 286 6.85 13.79 15.48
N ILE A 287 6.14 12.82 14.90
CA ILE A 287 6.20 11.41 15.30
C ILE A 287 6.67 10.64 14.09
N GLU A 288 7.73 9.88 14.21
CA GLU A 288 8.16 8.94 13.17
C GLU A 288 7.60 7.55 13.47
N TYR A 289 7.38 6.77 12.42
CA TYR A 289 6.97 5.38 12.61
C TYR A 289 7.55 4.46 11.54
N ALA A 290 7.63 3.18 11.88
CA ALA A 290 8.04 2.11 10.99
C ALA A 290 7.22 0.85 11.27
N HIS A 291 6.85 0.15 10.21
CA HIS A 291 6.13 -1.11 10.29
C HIS A 291 7.12 -2.28 10.44
N ALA A 292 6.91 -3.09 11.46
CA ALA A 292 7.52 -4.41 11.60
C ALA A 292 6.41 -5.44 11.32
N ILE A 293 6.21 -5.73 10.04
CA ILE A 293 5.14 -6.59 9.53
C ILE A 293 5.70 -7.82 8.82
N GLU A 294 4.96 -8.91 8.92
CA GLU A 294 5.24 -10.17 8.27
C GLU A 294 4.13 -10.47 7.26
N TYR A 295 4.55 -10.94 6.09
CA TYR A 295 3.62 -11.37 5.05
C TYR A 295 3.06 -12.76 5.37
N ARG A 296 1.75 -12.93 5.13
CA ARG A 296 1.06 -14.21 5.19
C ARG A 296 0.40 -14.49 3.86
N PRO A 297 0.75 -15.59 3.17
CA PRO A 297 0.12 -15.95 1.91
C PRO A 297 -1.38 -16.20 2.10
N PRO A 298 -2.19 -16.00 1.05
CA PRO A 298 -3.61 -16.34 1.09
C PRO A 298 -3.77 -17.86 1.31
N ALA A 299 -4.92 -18.27 1.87
CA ALA A 299 -5.25 -19.69 1.93
C ALA A 299 -5.32 -20.27 0.51
N ALA A 300 -4.94 -21.55 0.34
CA ALA A 300 -5.01 -22.20 -0.96
C ALA A 300 -6.44 -22.13 -1.53
N GLY A 301 -6.60 -21.62 -2.75
CA GLY A 301 -7.90 -21.43 -3.38
C GLY A 301 -8.67 -20.19 -2.92
N ALA A 302 -8.09 -19.33 -2.09
CA ALA A 302 -8.62 -17.99 -1.82
C ALA A 302 -8.39 -17.08 -3.04
N GLY A 303 -9.20 -17.28 -4.07
CA GLY A 303 -9.42 -16.31 -5.14
C GLY A 303 -10.87 -15.87 -5.01
N GLY A 304 -11.09 -14.64 -4.54
CA GLY A 304 -12.43 -14.03 -4.55
C GLY A 304 -12.91 -13.77 -5.99
N ASP A 305 -13.63 -12.67 -6.21
CA ASP A 305 -14.01 -12.19 -7.55
C ASP A 305 -12.82 -11.72 -8.41
N PHE A 306 -11.60 -12.14 -8.06
CA PHE A 306 -10.39 -11.79 -8.77
C PHE A 306 -10.25 -12.67 -10.03
N PRO A 307 -10.08 -12.09 -11.22
CA PRO A 307 -10.13 -12.84 -12.46
C PRO A 307 -8.93 -13.79 -12.66
N ALA A 308 -7.77 -13.50 -12.07
CA ALA A 308 -6.68 -14.45 -12.00
C ALA A 308 -6.77 -15.30 -10.72
N ARG A 309 -6.38 -16.57 -10.80
CA ARG A 309 -6.20 -17.40 -9.60
C ARG A 309 -4.78 -17.27 -9.10
N ILE A 310 -4.61 -16.85 -7.85
CA ILE A 310 -3.30 -16.79 -7.19
C ILE A 310 -3.02 -18.16 -6.57
N GLY A 311 -2.04 -18.87 -7.12
CA GLY A 311 -1.62 -20.19 -6.60
C GLY A 311 -0.72 -20.07 -5.39
N SER A 312 0.20 -19.11 -5.41
CA SER A 312 1.08 -18.77 -4.29
C SER A 312 1.57 -17.33 -4.42
N ALA A 313 1.98 -16.75 -3.31
CA ALA A 313 2.59 -15.44 -3.27
C ALA A 313 3.60 -15.38 -2.12
N GLU A 314 4.64 -14.57 -2.29
CA GLU A 314 5.67 -14.31 -1.30
C GLU A 314 6.14 -12.87 -1.47
N PHE A 315 5.94 -12.06 -0.43
CA PHE A 315 6.33 -10.66 -0.45
C PHE A 315 7.19 -10.29 0.76
N LYS A 316 8.04 -9.31 0.57
CA LYS A 316 8.78 -8.60 1.61
C LYS A 316 8.48 -7.12 1.49
N ALA A 317 8.10 -6.49 2.59
CA ALA A 317 7.79 -5.07 2.60
C ALA A 317 8.65 -4.32 3.63
N THR A 318 8.95 -3.06 3.30
CA THR A 318 9.43 -2.05 4.24
C THR A 318 8.49 -0.87 4.15
N ALA A 319 8.05 -0.39 5.31
CA ALA A 319 7.12 0.72 5.36
C ALA A 319 7.38 1.60 6.58
N GLY A 320 7.19 2.89 6.42
CA GLY A 320 7.35 3.85 7.50
C GLY A 320 7.13 5.28 7.04
N GLY A 321 7.11 6.19 7.99
CA GLY A 321 6.68 7.55 7.71
C GLY A 321 6.82 8.49 8.89
N GLY A 322 6.12 9.61 8.77
CA GLY A 322 6.05 10.65 9.79
C GLY A 322 4.67 11.26 9.88
N ILE A 323 4.24 11.55 11.11
CA ILE A 323 2.98 12.23 11.44
C ILE A 323 3.33 13.60 12.02
N LEU A 324 2.62 14.63 11.56
CA LEU A 324 2.61 15.94 12.19
C LEU A 324 1.38 16.05 13.08
N TYR A 325 1.60 16.18 14.38
CA TYR A 325 0.55 16.18 15.38
C TYR A 325 0.41 17.55 16.05
N ASP A 326 -0.81 18.04 16.17
CA ASP A 326 -1.14 19.25 16.91
C ASP A 326 -1.58 18.87 18.32
N PRO A 327 -0.73 19.07 19.35
CA PRO A 327 -1.08 18.74 20.72
C PRO A 327 -2.19 19.63 21.30
N ALA A 328 -2.34 20.86 20.81
CA ALA A 328 -3.38 21.78 21.30
C ALA A 328 -4.78 21.34 20.82
N ARG A 329 -4.85 20.77 19.62
CA ARG A 329 -6.08 20.23 19.02
C ARG A 329 -6.22 18.71 19.20
N SER A 330 -5.24 18.06 19.81
CA SER A 330 -5.16 16.61 19.99
C SER A 330 -5.47 15.82 18.70
N ARG A 331 -4.83 16.19 17.59
CA ARG A 331 -5.10 15.57 16.27
C ARG A 331 -3.91 15.64 15.31
N SER A 332 -3.91 14.75 14.34
CA SER A 332 -3.01 14.87 13.18
C SER A 332 -3.33 16.12 12.37
N THR A 333 -2.31 16.68 11.73
CA THR A 333 -2.39 17.75 10.72
C THR A 333 -1.85 17.31 9.37
N GLY A 334 -1.09 16.23 9.34
CA GLY A 334 -0.60 15.60 8.12
C GLY A 334 0.21 14.35 8.42
N ALA A 335 0.43 13.55 7.39
CA ALA A 335 1.29 12.39 7.43
C ALA A 335 2.01 12.21 6.10
N VAL A 336 3.19 11.62 6.15
CA VAL A 336 3.88 11.07 4.98
C VAL A 336 4.18 9.61 5.25
N GLU A 337 4.11 8.79 4.22
CA GLU A 337 4.45 7.37 4.31
C GLU A 337 5.16 6.96 3.02
N THR A 338 6.14 6.06 3.16
CA THR A 338 6.71 5.31 2.05
C THR A 338 6.48 3.84 2.32
N PHE A 339 5.89 3.16 1.35
CA PHE A 339 5.68 1.72 1.35
C PHE A 339 6.41 1.12 0.16
N TYR A 340 7.34 0.21 0.42
CA TYR A 340 8.06 -0.53 -0.61
C TYR A 340 7.80 -2.02 -0.42
N VAL A 341 7.40 -2.70 -1.48
CA VAL A 341 7.20 -4.15 -1.48
C VAL A 341 7.89 -4.77 -2.68
N ARG A 342 8.50 -5.93 -2.45
CA ARG A 342 9.04 -6.77 -3.51
C ARG A 342 8.67 -8.22 -3.24
N GLY A 343 8.37 -8.96 -4.29
CA GLY A 343 8.05 -10.37 -4.16
C GLY A 343 7.78 -11.06 -5.48
N ARG A 344 7.16 -12.22 -5.37
CA ARG A 344 6.75 -13.05 -6.50
C ARG A 344 5.41 -13.68 -6.21
N LEU A 345 4.64 -13.91 -7.26
CA LEU A 345 3.40 -14.67 -7.18
C LEU A 345 3.27 -15.61 -8.38
N GLN A 346 2.52 -16.69 -8.19
CA GLN A 346 2.08 -17.57 -9.26
C GLN A 346 0.63 -17.23 -9.59
N ALA A 347 0.39 -16.71 -10.78
CA ALA A 347 -0.96 -16.37 -11.25
C ALA A 347 -1.37 -17.26 -12.42
N THR A 348 -2.63 -17.69 -12.43
CA THR A 348 -3.25 -18.34 -13.58
C THR A 348 -4.28 -17.40 -14.18
N VAL A 349 -4.05 -16.97 -15.42
CA VAL A 349 -5.00 -16.22 -16.26
C VAL A 349 -5.36 -17.11 -17.45
N ALA A 350 -6.56 -17.69 -17.43
CA ALA A 350 -7.12 -18.52 -18.52
C ALA A 350 -6.14 -19.54 -19.15
N GLY A 351 -5.25 -20.17 -18.36
CA GLY A 351 -4.16 -20.98 -18.92
C GLY A 351 -3.23 -21.60 -17.86
N PRO A 352 -1.96 -21.89 -18.20
CA PRO A 352 -0.98 -22.36 -17.22
C PRO A 352 -0.66 -21.28 -16.19
N ALA A 353 -0.15 -21.70 -15.03
CA ALA A 353 0.37 -20.78 -14.03
C ALA A 353 1.64 -20.07 -14.56
N VAL A 354 1.70 -18.76 -14.35
CA VAL A 354 2.82 -17.90 -14.73
C VAL A 354 3.40 -17.25 -13.49
N ALA A 355 4.73 -17.30 -13.38
CA ALA A 355 5.45 -16.59 -12.33
C ALA A 355 5.52 -15.10 -12.68
N VAL A 356 5.09 -14.28 -11.74
CA VAL A 356 5.11 -12.82 -11.83
C VAL A 356 5.99 -12.29 -10.71
N GLU A 357 7.07 -11.60 -11.07
CA GLU A 357 7.86 -10.80 -10.14
C GLU A 357 7.20 -9.44 -9.98
N VAL A 358 7.12 -8.94 -8.75
CA VAL A 358 6.50 -7.65 -8.44
C VAL A 358 7.48 -6.84 -7.59
N GLU A 359 7.69 -5.60 -7.98
CA GLU A 359 8.35 -4.58 -7.18
C GLU A 359 7.49 -3.32 -7.22
N GLU A 360 7.20 -2.74 -6.07
CA GLU A 360 6.35 -1.58 -5.98
C GLU A 360 6.84 -0.61 -4.91
N LEU A 361 6.89 0.67 -5.27
CA LEU A 361 7.17 1.79 -4.40
C LEU A 361 5.96 2.74 -4.40
N GLN A 362 5.38 2.93 -3.23
CA GLN A 362 4.30 3.87 -2.99
C GLN A 362 4.77 4.96 -2.03
N ASN A 363 4.34 6.19 -2.29
CA ASN A 363 4.51 7.31 -1.40
C ASN A 363 3.18 8.01 -1.19
N PHE A 364 2.88 8.30 0.07
CA PHE A 364 1.68 8.96 0.51
C PHE A 364 2.03 10.29 1.13
N LYS A 365 1.24 11.31 0.81
CA LYS A 365 1.24 12.58 1.50
C LYS A 365 -0.19 12.95 1.84
N LEU A 366 -0.50 12.90 3.12
CA LEU A 366 -1.78 13.27 3.69
C LEU A 366 -1.66 14.63 4.37
N THR A 367 -2.60 15.52 4.12
CA THR A 367 -2.73 16.82 4.78
C THR A 367 -4.15 16.95 5.31
N LEU A 368 -4.28 17.43 6.54
CA LEU A 368 -5.56 17.71 7.17
C LEU A 368 -5.69 19.21 7.35
N SER A 369 -6.81 19.75 6.92
CA SER A 369 -7.13 21.16 7.11
C SER A 369 -8.55 21.31 7.63
N ASP A 370 -8.81 22.44 8.26
CA ASP A 370 -10.19 22.84 8.48
C ASP A 370 -10.84 23.03 7.10
N PRO A 371 -12.11 22.62 6.91
CA PRO A 371 -12.75 22.65 5.61
C PRO A 371 -12.71 24.07 5.03
N ALA A 372 -11.82 24.26 4.05
CA ALA A 372 -11.83 25.45 3.23
C ALA A 372 -13.15 25.51 2.48
N LYS A 373 -13.63 26.72 2.13
CA LYS A 373 -14.82 26.92 1.29
C LYS A 373 -14.60 26.47 -0.18
N GLY A 374 -13.94 25.33 -0.43
CA GLY A 374 -14.01 24.60 -1.71
C GLY A 374 -12.80 24.61 -2.66
N GLU A 375 -11.57 24.88 -2.22
CA GLU A 375 -10.38 24.82 -3.12
C GLU A 375 -9.45 23.63 -2.80
N LEU A 376 -9.09 22.85 -3.82
CA LEU A 376 -8.15 21.72 -3.72
C LEU A 376 -6.70 22.21 -3.63
N VAL A 377 -5.94 21.67 -2.68
CA VAL A 377 -4.50 21.94 -2.56
C VAL A 377 -3.72 21.03 -3.52
N GLY A 378 -3.18 21.61 -4.60
CA GLY A 378 -2.30 20.88 -5.52
C GLY A 378 -2.08 21.58 -6.86
N LYS A 379 -1.21 22.59 -6.90
CA LYS A 379 -0.56 23.00 -8.15
C LYS A 379 0.48 21.91 -8.51
N PRO A 380 0.55 21.43 -9.76
CA PRO A 380 1.58 20.48 -10.15
C PRO A 380 2.98 21.07 -9.87
N PRO A 381 3.99 20.24 -9.56
CA PRO A 381 5.36 20.71 -9.52
C PRO A 381 5.68 21.41 -10.85
N LYS A 382 6.25 22.62 -10.79
CA LYS A 382 6.78 23.26 -12.00
C LYS A 382 7.84 22.33 -12.57
N LYS A 383 7.66 21.94 -13.84
CA LYS A 383 8.64 21.15 -14.59
C LYS A 383 9.97 21.89 -14.68
#